data_AF-A0A8R7UMS5-F1
#
_entry.id   AF-A0A8R7UMS5-F1
#
_cell.length_a   1.000
_cell.length_b   1.000
_cell.length_c   1.000
_cell.angle_alpha   90.00
_cell.angle_beta   90.00
_cell.angle_gamma   90.00
#
_symmetry.space_group_name_H-M   'P 1'
#
loop_
_entity.id
_entity.type
_entity.pdbx_description
1 polymer ?
#
loop_
_entity_poly.entity_id
_entity_poly.type
_entity_poly.pdbx_seq_one_letter_code
_entity_poly.pdbx_strand_id
1 'polypeptide(L)'
;MDGEMSVRHKVDLERMLLDGSAEPTYLPLSLLEDITNCSSDDQRIGSGGFVVVYKGMVGKGVVAVKKLSKTFGVHENKFHKEVECLVKAKHKNIVRFLGYCSDTHGIPANHEGKFVMAEVRAELVAMF
;
A
#
# COMPACT_ATOMS: atom_id res chain seq x y z
N MET A 1 -0.99 -14.51 17.11
CA MET A 1 0.06 -13.46 17.22
C MET A 1 -0.10 -12.40 16.13
N ASP A 2 -0.68 -12.70 14.98
CA ASP A 2 -0.85 -11.74 13.87
C ASP A 2 -1.92 -10.65 14.12
N GLY A 3 -2.95 -10.97 14.91
CA GLY A 3 -4.03 -10.03 15.23
C GLY A 3 -3.61 -8.82 16.08
N GLU A 4 -2.71 -8.99 17.06
CA GLU A 4 -2.26 -7.88 17.91
C GLU A 4 -1.34 -6.89 17.15
N MET A 5 -0.55 -7.41 16.22
CA MET A 5 0.29 -6.60 15.32
C MET A 5 -0.56 -5.77 14.37
N SER A 6 -1.59 -6.34 13.74
CA SER A 6 -2.47 -5.56 12.84
C SER A 6 -3.21 -4.45 13.60
N VAL A 7 -3.67 -4.72 14.83
CA VAL A 7 -4.34 -3.73 15.68
C VAL A 7 -3.44 -2.54 16.02
N ARG A 8 -2.17 -2.76 16.37
CA ARG A 8 -1.22 -1.67 16.67
C ARG A 8 -1.00 -0.75 15.48
N HIS A 9 -0.71 -1.32 14.31
CA HIS A 9 -0.47 -0.52 13.11
C HIS A 9 -1.72 0.27 12.66
N LYS A 10 -2.93 -0.25 12.91
CA LYS A 10 -4.17 0.48 12.66
C LYS A 10 -4.33 1.69 13.58
N VAL A 11 -4.02 1.54 14.87
CA VAL A 11 -4.04 2.65 15.83
C VAL A 11 -3.00 3.71 15.46
N ASP A 12 -1.82 3.30 15.03
CA ASP A 12 -0.78 4.23 14.58
C ASP A 12 -1.22 4.99 13.34
N LEU A 13 -1.83 4.33 12.36
CA LEU A 13 -2.38 4.98 11.17
C LEU A 13 -3.50 5.96 11.52
N GLU A 14 -4.40 5.60 12.45
CA GLU A 14 -5.42 6.52 12.97
C GLU A 14 -4.80 7.76 13.64
N ARG A 15 -3.72 7.60 14.41
CA ARG A 15 -2.98 8.72 14.99
C ARG A 15 -2.34 9.60 13.93
N MET A 16 -1.76 9.00 12.89
CA MET A 16 -1.17 9.74 11.78
C MET A 16 -2.21 10.59 11.06
N LEU A 17 -3.46 10.12 10.93
CA LEU A 17 -4.54 10.93 10.34
C LEU A 17 -4.90 12.17 11.17
N LEU A 18 -4.70 12.11 12.50
CA LEU A 18 -5.01 13.21 13.41
C LEU A 18 -3.82 14.19 13.57
N ASP A 19 -2.59 13.69 13.49
CA ASP A 19 -1.37 14.48 13.65
C ASP A 19 -0.74 14.81 12.29
N GLY A 20 -0.95 16.04 11.81
CA GLY A 20 -0.36 16.57 10.56
C GLY A 20 1.17 16.59 10.50
N SER A 21 1.84 16.45 11.65
CA SER A 21 3.30 16.49 11.73
C SER A 21 3.95 15.11 11.51
N ALA A 22 3.22 14.03 11.79
CA ALA A 22 3.73 12.66 11.74
C ALA A 22 4.33 12.29 10.38
N GLU A 23 5.50 11.66 10.43
CA GLU A 23 6.27 11.24 9.26
C GLU A 23 5.71 9.96 8.62
N PRO A 24 5.84 9.79 7.30
CA PRO A 24 5.43 8.55 6.63
C PRO A 24 6.24 7.34 7.12
N THR A 25 5.62 6.18 7.22
CA THR A 25 6.27 4.94 7.68
C THR A 25 6.03 3.76 6.73
N TYR A 26 6.66 2.63 7.01
CA TYR A 26 6.32 1.37 6.38
C TYR A 26 4.97 0.84 6.93
N LEU A 27 4.10 0.40 6.04
CA LEU A 27 2.77 -0.13 6.34
C LEU A 27 2.74 -1.61 5.90
N PRO A 28 2.44 -2.55 6.80
CA PRO A 28 2.34 -3.96 6.45
C PRO A 28 1.27 -4.20 5.37
N LEU A 29 1.50 -5.17 4.47
CA LEU A 29 0.51 -5.51 3.45
C LEU A 29 -0.85 -5.89 4.07
N SER A 30 -0.85 -6.66 5.15
CA SER A 30 -2.07 -7.08 5.86
C SER A 30 -2.89 -5.89 6.35
N LEU A 31 -2.25 -4.83 6.85
CA LEU A 31 -2.96 -3.60 7.23
C LEU A 31 -3.64 -2.95 6.03
N LEU A 32 -2.92 -2.83 4.90
CA LEU A 32 -3.45 -2.20 3.69
C LEU A 32 -4.59 -3.03 3.08
N GLU A 33 -4.51 -4.35 3.15
CA GLU A 33 -5.59 -5.25 2.75
C GLU A 33 -6.80 -5.10 3.68
N ASP A 34 -6.59 -5.09 5.00
CA ASP A 34 -7.65 -4.93 5.99
C ASP A 34 -8.45 -3.62 5.76
N ILE A 35 -7.76 -2.49 5.54
CA ILE A 35 -8.43 -1.19 5.36
C ILE A 35 -9.09 -1.04 3.98
N THR A 36 -8.63 -1.78 2.97
CA THR A 36 -9.19 -1.74 1.59
C THR A 36 -10.19 -2.86 1.31
N ASN A 37 -10.60 -3.63 2.34
CA ASN A 37 -11.43 -4.82 2.17
C ASN A 37 -10.82 -5.77 1.12
N CYS A 38 -9.57 -6.18 1.36
CA CYS A 38 -8.77 -7.06 0.50
C CYS A 38 -8.61 -6.56 -0.94
N SER A 39 -8.50 -5.24 -1.15
CA SER A 39 -8.47 -4.64 -2.51
C SER A 39 -9.68 -5.06 -3.37
N SER A 40 -10.87 -5.17 -2.76
CA SER A 40 -12.11 -5.47 -3.49
C SER A 40 -12.42 -4.41 -4.56
N ASP A 41 -13.05 -4.84 -5.66
CA ASP A 41 -13.45 -3.93 -6.75
C ASP A 41 -14.44 -2.85 -6.27
N ASP A 42 -15.22 -3.12 -5.22
CA ASP A 42 -16.12 -2.14 -4.60
C ASP A 42 -15.37 -0.94 -3.98
N GLN A 43 -14.11 -1.14 -3.59
CA GLN A 43 -13.25 -0.07 -3.08
C GLN A 43 -12.43 0.59 -4.17
N ARG A 44 -12.47 0.13 -5.42
CA ARG A 44 -11.70 0.75 -6.51
C ARG A 44 -12.27 2.12 -6.86
N ILE A 45 -11.47 3.16 -6.67
CA ILE A 45 -11.85 4.55 -6.97
C ILE A 45 -11.18 5.08 -8.24
N GLY A 46 -10.18 4.38 -8.76
CA GLY A 46 -9.53 4.78 -10.00
C GLY A 46 -8.57 3.72 -10.52
N SER A 47 -8.30 3.78 -11.82
CA SER A 47 -7.31 2.93 -12.48
C SER A 47 -6.75 3.63 -13.69
N GLY A 48 -5.45 3.47 -13.94
CA GLY A 48 -4.80 4.00 -15.13
C GLY A 48 -3.39 3.46 -15.28
N GLY A 49 -3.00 3.13 -16.51
CA GLY A 49 -1.71 2.49 -16.80
C GLY A 49 -1.52 1.21 -15.97
N PHE A 50 -0.48 1.18 -15.15
CA PHE A 50 -0.08 0.06 -14.29
C PHE A 50 -0.47 0.26 -12.81
N VAL A 51 -1.52 1.06 -12.56
CA VAL A 51 -1.92 1.50 -11.22
C VAL A 51 -3.41 1.25 -11.01
N VAL A 52 -3.76 0.74 -9.84
CA VAL A 52 -5.13 0.76 -9.32
C VAL A 52 -5.14 1.51 -7.99
N VAL A 53 -6.13 2.38 -7.80
CA VAL A 53 -6.32 3.13 -6.55
C VAL A 53 -7.57 2.62 -5.86
N TYR A 54 -7.41 2.24 -4.59
CA TYR A 54 -8.47 1.76 -3.72
C TYR A 54 -8.75 2.78 -2.63
N LYS A 55 -10.00 2.85 -2.21
CA LYS A 55 -10.43 3.53 -0.99
C LYS A 55 -10.13 2.63 0.21
N GLY A 56 -9.49 3.20 1.22
CA GLY A 56 -9.23 2.55 2.51
C GLY A 56 -9.99 3.26 3.63
N MET A 57 -10.46 2.48 4.62
CA MET A 57 -11.14 3.00 5.81
C MET A 57 -10.26 2.81 7.07
N VAL A 58 -9.96 3.92 7.75
CA VAL A 58 -9.13 3.96 8.96
C VAL A 58 -9.91 4.71 10.04
N GLY A 59 -10.50 3.99 10.98
CA GLY A 59 -11.49 4.55 11.90
C GLY A 59 -12.65 5.20 11.14
N LYS A 60 -12.80 6.53 11.29
CA LYS A 60 -13.76 7.35 10.52
C LYS A 60 -13.12 8.09 9.33
N GLY A 61 -11.80 7.97 9.17
CA GLY A 61 -11.04 8.57 8.08
C GLY A 61 -11.07 7.72 6.81
N VAL A 62 -10.86 8.38 5.68
CA VAL A 62 -10.75 7.76 4.36
C VAL A 62 -9.34 8.00 3.83
N VAL A 63 -8.68 6.96 3.34
CA VAL A 63 -7.38 7.06 2.68
C VAL A 63 -7.47 6.52 1.26
N ALA A 64 -6.57 6.96 0.38
CA ALA A 64 -6.37 6.34 -0.91
C ALA A 64 -5.13 5.44 -0.88
N VAL A 65 -5.31 4.18 -1.25
CA VAL A 65 -4.25 3.18 -1.35
C VAL A 65 -3.99 2.90 -2.82
N LYS A 66 -2.85 3.38 -3.31
CA LYS A 66 -2.41 3.18 -4.68
C LYS A 66 -1.58 1.90 -4.75
N LYS A 67 -2.01 0.94 -5.57
CA LYS A 67 -1.34 -0.34 -5.83
C LYS A 67 -0.70 -0.33 -7.22
N LEU A 68 0.58 -0.63 -7.30
CA LEU A 68 1.30 -0.80 -8.56
C LEU A 68 1.17 -2.24 -9.07
N SER A 69 0.99 -2.41 -10.38
CA SER A 69 0.81 -3.71 -11.00
C SER A 69 2.13 -4.47 -11.15
N LYS A 70 2.04 -5.79 -11.10
CA LYS A 70 3.16 -6.75 -11.12
C LYS A 70 3.84 -6.83 -12.49
N THR A 71 4.74 -5.90 -12.77
CA THR A 71 5.73 -6.06 -13.84
C THR A 71 7.12 -5.94 -13.21
N PHE A 72 7.65 -7.11 -12.81
CA PHE A 72 8.93 -7.25 -12.11
C PHE A 72 10.06 -6.52 -12.85
N GLY A 73 10.91 -5.81 -12.10
CA GLY A 73 12.10 -5.11 -12.60
C GLY A 73 11.86 -3.80 -13.36
N VAL A 74 10.72 -3.61 -14.03
CA VAL A 74 10.45 -2.40 -14.84
C VAL A 74 9.97 -1.22 -13.97
N HIS A 75 9.38 -1.50 -12.81
CA HIS A 75 8.72 -0.49 -11.99
C HIS A 75 9.38 -0.18 -10.65
N GLU A 76 10.38 -0.95 -10.20
CA GLU A 76 11.04 -0.73 -8.91
C GLU A 76 11.65 0.68 -8.80
N ASN A 77 12.27 1.16 -9.89
CA ASN A 77 12.79 2.52 -9.96
C ASN A 77 11.67 3.57 -10.00
N LYS A 78 10.50 3.24 -10.55
CA LYS A 78 9.34 4.14 -10.54
C LYS A 78 8.71 4.23 -9.15
N PHE A 79 8.61 3.11 -8.43
CA PHE A 79 8.13 3.07 -7.06
C PHE A 79 9.02 3.88 -6.13
N HIS A 80 10.35 3.64 -6.16
CA HIS A 80 11.29 4.39 -5.32
C HIS A 80 11.23 5.90 -5.62
N LYS A 81 11.20 6.29 -6.89
CA LYS A 81 11.05 7.71 -7.27
C LYS A 81 9.73 8.29 -6.80
N GLU A 82 8.64 7.54 -6.88
CA GLU A 82 7.34 7.99 -6.40
C GLU A 82 7.36 8.20 -4.88
N VAL A 83 7.88 7.24 -4.11
CA VAL A 83 8.05 7.36 -2.66
C VAL A 83 8.94 8.55 -2.31
N GLU A 84 10.08 8.72 -3.00
CA GLU A 84 10.99 9.85 -2.77
C GLU A 84 10.31 11.20 -3.02
N CYS A 85 9.56 11.33 -4.11
CA CYS A 85 8.80 12.52 -4.43
C CYS A 85 7.72 12.81 -3.37
N LEU A 86 6.98 11.78 -2.94
CA LEU A 86 5.91 11.91 -1.96
C LEU A 86 6.42 12.28 -0.57
N VAL A 87 7.57 11.74 -0.15
CA VAL A 87 8.23 12.12 1.11
C VAL A 87 8.63 13.60 1.10
N LYS A 88 9.10 14.12 -0.04
CA LYS A 88 9.52 15.53 -0.18
C LYS A 88 8.32 16.48 -0.34
N ALA A 89 7.19 15.99 -0.84
CA ALA A 89 6.01 16.80 -1.14
C ALA A 89 5.15 17.06 0.12
N LYS A 90 5.64 17.87 1.06
CA LYS A 90 4.88 18.27 2.26
C LYS A 90 4.33 19.69 2.12
N HIS A 91 3.04 19.81 1.80
CA HIS A 91 2.36 21.10 1.70
C HIS A 91 0.86 20.96 1.99
N LYS A 92 0.23 22.00 2.54
CA LYS A 92 -1.19 22.01 2.93
C LYS A 92 -2.20 21.77 1.79
N ASN A 93 -1.77 21.93 0.54
CA ASN A 93 -2.59 21.75 -0.66
C ASN A 93 -2.16 20.52 -1.49
N ILE A 94 -1.25 19.71 -0.97
CA ILE A 94 -0.81 18.47 -1.60
C ILE A 94 -1.32 17.32 -0.74
N VAL A 95 -1.76 16.23 -1.37
CA VAL A 95 -2.16 15.01 -0.67
C VAL A 95 -1.06 14.58 0.29
N ARG A 96 -1.45 14.18 1.48
CA ARG A 96 -0.49 13.80 2.51
C ARG A 96 -0.08 12.35 2.31
N PHE A 97 1.20 12.11 2.13
CA PHE A 97 1.75 10.77 2.13
C PHE A 97 1.80 10.20 3.56
N LEU A 98 1.23 9.02 3.77
CA LEU A 98 1.18 8.34 5.07
C LEU A 98 2.17 7.19 5.17
N GLY A 99 2.47 6.52 4.07
CA GLY A 99 3.38 5.39 4.11
C GLY A 99 3.31 4.49 2.89
N TYR A 100 4.18 3.49 2.87
CA TYR A 100 4.34 2.57 1.76
C TYR A 100 4.43 1.12 2.23
N CYS A 101 4.12 0.21 1.32
CA CYS A 101 4.35 -1.23 1.47
C CYS A 101 5.21 -1.70 0.29
N SER A 102 6.19 -2.56 0.57
CA SER A 102 7.02 -3.21 -0.44
C SER A 102 7.32 -4.64 0.02
N ASP A 103 6.30 -5.49 -0.07
CA ASP A 103 6.35 -6.87 0.42
C ASP A 103 6.54 -7.85 -0.74
N THR A 104 7.38 -8.87 -0.53
CA THR A 104 7.60 -9.96 -1.48
C THR A 104 7.09 -11.27 -0.87
N HIS A 105 6.15 -11.93 -1.54
CA HIS A 105 5.61 -13.22 -1.14
C HIS A 105 5.86 -14.26 -2.24
N GLY A 106 6.30 -15.45 -1.86
CA GLY A 106 6.37 -16.59 -2.80
C GLY A 106 4.99 -17.22 -2.95
N ILE A 107 4.50 -17.34 -4.18
CA ILE A 107 3.32 -18.16 -4.51
C ILE A 107 3.76 -19.44 -5.21
N PRO A 108 3.18 -20.60 -4.87
CA PRO A 108 3.39 -21.80 -5.66
C PRO A 108 2.75 -21.61 -7.03
N ALA A 109 3.54 -21.76 -8.08
CA ALA A 109 3.10 -21.75 -9.47
C ALA A 109 3.42 -23.10 -10.13
N ASN A 110 2.54 -23.58 -10.99
CA ASN A 110 2.80 -24.78 -11.78
C ASN A 110 3.34 -24.37 -13.15
N HIS A 111 4.53 -24.83 -13.49
CA HIS A 111 5.12 -24.67 -14.81
C HIS A 111 5.48 -26.06 -15.34
N GLU A 112 4.76 -26.51 -16.38
CA GLU A 112 4.98 -27.82 -17.04
C GLU A 112 4.99 -29.02 -16.08
N GLY A 113 4.11 -29.01 -15.07
CA GLY A 113 4.01 -30.10 -14.10
C GLY A 113 5.03 -30.05 -12.96
N LYS A 114 5.88 -29.01 -12.90
CA LYS A 114 6.78 -28.73 -11.78
C LYS A 114 6.23 -27.56 -10.96
N PHE A 115 6.17 -27.76 -9.65
CA PHE A 115 5.90 -26.66 -8.72
C PHE A 115 7.15 -25.80 -8.59
N VAL A 116 7.03 -24.53 -8.97
CA VAL A 116 8.06 -23.51 -8.80
C VAL A 116 7.52 -22.43 -7.88
N MET A 117 8.37 -21.91 -6.99
CA MET A 117 8.01 -20.76 -6.16
C MET A 117 8.22 -19.51 -7.00
N ALA A 118 7.12 -18.88 -7.42
CA ALA A 118 7.17 -17.58 -8.10
C ALA A 118 7.11 -16.48 -7.04
N GLU A 119 8.06 -15.55 -7.06
CA GLU A 119 7.97 -14.37 -6.22
C GLU A 119 6.90 -13.43 -6.76
N VAL A 120 6.13 -12.83 -5.85
CA VAL A 120 5.12 -11.82 -6.11
C VAL A 120 5.42 -10.63 -5.22
N ARG A 121 5.58 -9.46 -5.82
CA ARG A 121 5.76 -8.20 -5.09
C ARG A 121 4.46 -7.44 -4.96
N ALA A 122 4.26 -6.81 -3.82
CA ALA A 122 3.19 -5.90 -3.48
C ALA A 122 3.80 -4.54 -3.16
N GLU A 123 3.64 -3.59 -4.08
CA GLU A 123 4.07 -2.20 -3.91
C GLU A 123 2.84 -1.32 -3.78
N LEU A 124 2.68 -0.68 -2.62
CA LEU A 124 1.55 0.20 -2.33
C LEU A 124 1.99 1.50 -1.67
N VAL A 125 1.21 2.55 -1.89
CA VAL A 125 1.39 3.89 -1.33
C VAL A 125 0.04 4.32 -0.74
N ALA A 126 0.04 4.75 0.52
CA ALA A 126 -1.15 5.27 1.20
C ALA A 126 -1.06 6.80 1.37
N MET A 127 -2.15 7.49 1.05
CA MET A 127 -2.27 8.96 1.13
C MET A 127 -3.64 9.43 1.62
N PHE A 128 -3.68 10.61 2.23
CA PHE A 128 -4.87 11.28 2.80
C PHE A 128 -5.06 12.68 2.22
#